data_AF-A0A2D5ZAH0-F1
#
_entry.id   AF-A0A2D5ZAH0-F1
#
_cell.length_a   1.000
_cell.length_b   1.000
_cell.length_c   1.000
_cell.angle_alpha   90.00
_cell.angle_beta   90.00
_cell.angle_gamma   90.00
#
_symmetry.space_group_name_H-M   'P 1'
#
loop_
_entity.id
_entity.type
_entity.pdbx_description
1 polymer ?
#
loop_
_entity_poly.entity_id
_entity_poly.type
_entity_poly.pdbx_seq_one_letter_code
_entity_poly.pdbx_strand_id
1 'polypeptide(L)'
;MSKSPRTVGLWFISAGAVIIAGSVWGLARDVGWIAQPFYAWIWWGYILLLDGYCVVRRGHSMLTTRGRIVPLIAVWSVSFWFFFEILNLRFQNWYYVGVPRIQSPAHVARSMAFVFICFSTVFIGIFVTAEALAAAGVWRNLCSRRLALPGWVGYATQGLGAVMALAAVCFPYYLAPLIWGSFTFLIDPWNHRRGARSILRDVEHGDWGAIARLLLAGLICGFFWESMNFFAPQKWIYTVRGLEDFKLFEMPLLGFLGFPGLALDCVAAFALASSWFIGNRTWEHPADLSYEVLPTRAPRRAVLVLSMPLHGLFWLLALGLYLVVGSTFGSVEVLLNDLSLTERERAVLNDMGITRPRQLLAATREGNTRAVLQRGASIDDERLSRIVKETQLFTFKGIGAHHGRALQRIGVSTVRDLAEYEPETLHRALARDALSRGRRVPRLDMVRVWVMASQDRGIVLRLADQG
;
A
#
# COMPACT_ATOMS: atom_id res chain seq x y z
N MET A 1 -1.97 29.28 27.57
CA MET A 1 -0.81 29.64 26.74
C MET A 1 -0.82 28.76 25.50
N SER A 2 -1.05 29.31 24.30
CA SER A 2 -0.93 28.54 23.06
C SER A 2 0.53 28.13 22.87
N LYS A 3 0.79 26.84 22.62
CA LYS A 3 2.15 26.36 22.31
C LYS A 3 2.65 27.08 21.05
N SER A 4 3.93 27.47 21.02
CA SER A 4 4.51 28.05 19.80
C SER A 4 4.40 27.05 18.64
N PRO A 5 4.16 27.49 17.39
CA PRO A 5 4.10 26.60 16.23
C PRO A 5 5.32 25.69 16.13
N ARG A 6 6.52 26.23 16.38
CA ARG A 6 7.77 25.46 16.40
C ARG A 6 7.75 24.33 17.43
N THR A 7 7.22 24.58 18.63
CA THR A 7 7.05 23.53 19.66
C THR A 7 6.13 22.42 19.15
N VAL A 8 4.99 22.77 18.54
CA VAL A 8 4.06 21.79 17.96
C VAL A 8 4.73 20.95 16.86
N GLY A 9 5.50 21.59 15.98
CA GLY A 9 6.25 20.90 14.93
C GLY A 9 7.27 19.90 15.49
N LEU A 10 8.02 20.29 16.53
CA LEU A 10 8.96 19.39 17.22
C LEU A 10 8.24 18.20 17.88
N TRP A 11 7.05 18.40 18.46
CA TRP A 11 6.24 17.30 19.00
C TRP A 11 5.85 16.28 17.92
N PHE A 12 5.44 16.76 16.74
CA PHE A 12 5.07 15.90 15.61
C PHE A 12 6.27 15.12 15.06
N ILE A 13 7.44 15.77 14.94
CA ILE A 13 8.70 15.10 14.55
C ILE A 13 9.05 13.99 15.55
N SER A 14 9.05 14.30 16.84
CA SER A 14 9.37 13.33 17.89
C SER A 14 8.36 12.17 17.92
N ALA A 15 7.07 12.45 17.80
CA ALA A 15 6.04 11.41 17.73
C ALA A 15 6.22 10.52 16.50
N GLY A 16 6.48 11.11 15.33
CA GLY A 16 6.77 10.37 14.10
C GLY A 16 7.99 9.47 14.25
N ALA A 17 9.09 10.00 14.79
CA ALA A 17 10.33 9.24 15.02
C ALA A 17 10.13 8.07 16.00
N VAL A 18 9.39 8.27 17.10
CA VAL A 18 9.08 7.22 18.07
C VAL A 18 8.23 6.12 17.44
N ILE A 19 7.22 6.49 16.63
CA ILE A 19 6.38 5.52 15.92
C ILE A 19 7.21 4.71 14.91
N ILE A 20 8.09 5.36 14.14
CA ILE A 20 8.99 4.67 13.20
C ILE A 20 9.88 3.69 13.98
N ALA A 21 10.58 4.14 15.01
CA ALA A 21 11.48 3.29 15.80
C ALA A 21 10.73 2.11 16.45
N GLY A 22 9.56 2.37 17.04
CA GLY A 22 8.70 1.33 17.63
C GLY A 22 8.20 0.33 16.60
N SER A 23 7.84 0.78 15.39
CA SER A 23 7.39 -0.09 14.30
C SER A 23 8.50 -1.01 13.80
N VAL A 24 9.72 -0.48 13.60
CA VAL A 24 10.90 -1.24 13.18
C VAL A 24 11.30 -2.25 14.26
N TRP A 25 11.33 -1.83 15.53
CA TRP A 25 11.59 -2.73 16.64
C TRP A 25 10.57 -3.87 16.73
N GLY A 26 9.28 -3.54 16.63
CA GLY A 26 8.21 -4.52 16.69
C GLY A 26 8.24 -5.49 15.51
N LEU A 27 8.63 -5.02 14.32
CA LEU A 27 8.86 -5.88 13.16
C LEU A 27 10.05 -6.83 13.38
N ALA A 28 11.18 -6.32 13.88
CA ALA A 28 12.39 -7.10 14.13
C ALA A 28 12.16 -8.21 15.18
N ARG A 29 11.32 -7.96 16.19
CA ARG A 29 10.94 -8.94 17.23
C ARG A 29 9.70 -9.75 16.89
N ASP A 30 9.09 -9.50 15.73
CA ASP A 30 7.83 -10.08 15.27
C ASP A 30 6.70 -9.99 16.33
N VAL A 31 6.60 -8.84 17.01
CA VAL A 31 5.55 -8.57 17.99
C VAL A 31 4.22 -8.42 17.25
N GLY A 32 3.32 -9.38 17.39
CA GLY A 32 2.13 -9.53 16.54
C GLY A 32 1.33 -8.24 16.27
N TRP A 33 0.98 -7.49 17.31
CA TRP A 33 0.16 -6.28 17.18
C TRP A 33 0.92 -5.05 16.60
N ILE A 34 2.25 -5.14 16.46
CA ILE A 34 3.08 -4.13 15.80
C ILE A 34 3.51 -4.61 14.41
N ALA A 35 4.08 -5.81 14.33
CA ALA A 35 4.59 -6.40 13.10
C ALA A 35 3.49 -6.64 12.07
N GLN A 36 2.32 -7.15 12.49
CA GLN A 36 1.22 -7.45 11.58
C GLN A 36 0.68 -6.19 10.88
N PRO A 37 0.32 -5.11 11.61
CA PRO A 37 -0.05 -3.83 10.99
C PRO A 37 1.15 -2.89 10.75
N PHE A 38 2.38 -3.43 10.62
CA PHE A 38 3.63 -2.64 10.54
C PHE A 38 3.54 -1.47 9.56
N TYR A 39 3.00 -1.73 8.37
CA TYR A 39 2.83 -0.75 7.31
C TYR A 39 2.08 0.51 7.79
N ALA A 40 0.97 0.33 8.52
CA ALA A 40 0.19 1.45 9.03
C ALA A 40 0.98 2.29 10.03
N TRP A 41 1.71 1.64 10.95
CA TRP A 41 2.52 2.34 11.94
C TRP A 41 3.60 3.18 11.29
N ILE A 42 4.45 2.55 10.46
CA ILE A 42 5.60 3.26 9.89
C ILE A 42 5.18 4.38 8.95
N TRP A 43 4.06 4.20 8.24
CA TRP A 43 3.50 5.22 7.35
C TRP A 43 2.96 6.44 8.10
N TRP A 44 2.25 6.24 9.21
CA TRP A 44 1.86 7.37 10.07
C TRP A 44 3.07 8.07 10.70
N GLY A 45 4.09 7.30 11.05
CA GLY A 45 5.36 7.85 11.52
C GLY A 45 5.99 8.80 10.50
N TYR A 46 6.03 8.39 9.22
CA TYR A 46 6.49 9.22 8.10
C TYR A 46 5.66 10.49 7.92
N ILE A 47 4.33 10.38 7.92
CA ILE A 47 3.41 11.52 7.76
C ILE A 47 3.62 12.56 8.87
N LEU A 48 3.67 12.13 10.13
CA LEU A 48 3.85 13.03 11.27
C LEU A 48 5.22 13.71 11.26
N LEU A 49 6.26 12.98 10.87
CA LEU A 49 7.61 13.52 10.75
C LEU A 49 7.66 14.64 9.71
N LEU A 50 7.12 14.41 8.51
CA LEU A 50 7.11 15.42 7.44
C LEU A 50 6.20 16.61 7.74
N ASP A 51 5.02 16.36 8.33
CA ASP A 51 4.12 17.44 8.72
C ASP A 51 4.76 18.34 9.80
N GLY A 52 5.39 17.73 10.80
CA GLY A 52 6.16 18.45 11.82
C GLY A 52 7.34 19.23 11.24
N TYR A 53 8.03 18.69 10.24
CA TYR A 53 9.06 19.40 9.48
C TYR A 53 8.51 20.66 8.79
N CYS A 54 7.35 20.57 8.13
CA CYS A 54 6.69 21.74 7.52
C CYS A 54 6.39 22.82 8.57
N VAL A 55 5.88 22.44 9.74
CA VAL A 55 5.59 23.38 10.83
C VAL A 55 6.86 24.04 11.36
N VAL A 56 7.95 23.30 11.57
CA VAL A 56 9.23 23.88 12.03
C VAL A 56 9.78 24.87 11.00
N ARG A 57 9.63 24.57 9.70
CA ARG A 57 10.18 25.39 8.61
C ARG A 57 9.36 26.63 8.29
N ARG A 58 8.04 26.55 8.36
CA ARG A 58 7.12 27.58 7.84
C ARG A 58 6.05 28.05 8.85
N GLY A 59 6.00 27.43 10.04
CA GLY A 59 4.97 27.69 11.06
C GLY A 59 3.61 27.07 10.74
N HIS A 60 3.45 26.43 9.58
CA HIS A 60 2.18 25.94 9.06
C HIS A 60 2.35 24.60 8.34
N SER A 61 1.34 23.74 8.46
CA SER A 61 1.23 22.47 7.73
C SER A 61 -0.23 22.07 7.51
N MET A 62 -0.46 21.09 6.64
CA MET A 62 -1.78 20.52 6.40
C MET A 62 -2.44 19.95 7.68
N LEU A 63 -1.76 19.13 8.48
CA LEU A 63 -2.38 18.45 9.62
C LEU A 63 -2.56 19.36 10.84
N THR A 64 -1.58 20.23 11.12
CA THR A 64 -1.61 21.06 12.33
C THR A 64 -2.43 22.34 12.16
N THR A 65 -2.12 23.14 11.13
CA THR A 65 -2.75 24.46 10.96
C THR A 65 -3.98 24.44 10.08
N ARG A 66 -4.07 23.48 9.16
CA ARG A 66 -5.18 23.34 8.20
C ARG A 66 -6.02 22.09 8.40
N GLY A 67 -5.98 21.49 9.61
CA GLY A 67 -6.65 20.22 9.92
C GLY A 67 -8.15 20.13 9.57
N ARG A 68 -8.84 21.27 9.36
CA ARG A 68 -10.26 21.32 8.93
C ARG A 68 -10.53 20.66 7.58
N ILE A 69 -9.55 20.56 6.68
CA ILE A 69 -9.74 19.88 5.38
C ILE A 69 -9.44 18.38 5.44
N VAL A 70 -8.72 17.92 6.48
CA VAL A 70 -8.24 16.55 6.60
C VAL A 70 -9.37 15.51 6.60
N PRO A 71 -10.53 15.72 7.26
CA PRO A 71 -11.63 14.77 7.17
C PRO A 71 -12.15 14.57 5.74
N LEU A 72 -12.20 15.63 4.93
CA LEU A 72 -12.59 15.53 3.52
C LEU A 72 -11.55 14.75 2.72
N ILE A 73 -10.26 15.06 2.94
CA ILE A 73 -9.13 14.33 2.32
C ILE A 73 -9.23 12.85 2.66
N ALA A 74 -9.40 12.50 3.93
CA ALA A 74 -9.46 11.13 4.41
C ALA A 74 -10.61 10.33 3.75
N VAL A 75 -11.84 10.86 3.75
CA VAL A 75 -13.01 10.19 3.20
C VAL A 75 -12.90 9.98 1.69
N TRP A 76 -12.41 10.99 0.97
CA TRP A 76 -12.20 10.88 -0.48
C TRP A 76 -11.01 10.00 -0.82
N SER A 77 -9.95 9.99 -0.01
CA SER A 77 -8.81 9.07 -0.18
C SER A 77 -9.26 7.60 -0.05
N VAL A 78 -10.10 7.29 0.94
CA VAL A 78 -10.67 5.92 1.09
C VAL A 78 -11.52 5.54 -0.11
N SER A 79 -12.42 6.43 -0.54
CA SER A 79 -13.32 6.17 -1.67
C SER A 79 -12.55 6.01 -2.98
N PHE A 80 -11.55 6.87 -3.18
CA PHE A 80 -10.67 6.83 -4.34
C PHE A 80 -9.90 5.51 -4.37
N TRP A 81 -9.34 5.05 -3.25
CA TRP A 81 -8.62 3.77 -3.26
C TRP A 81 -9.54 2.57 -3.47
N PHE A 82 -10.74 2.55 -2.88
CA PHE A 82 -11.72 1.49 -3.14
C PHE A 82 -12.14 1.41 -4.62
N PHE A 83 -12.16 2.54 -5.34
CA PHE A 83 -12.36 2.53 -6.78
C PHE A 83 -11.27 1.72 -7.51
N PHE A 84 -9.99 1.90 -7.15
CA PHE A 84 -8.91 1.08 -7.70
C PHE A 84 -8.97 -0.39 -7.27
N GLU A 85 -9.42 -0.69 -6.05
CA GLU A 85 -9.64 -2.08 -5.62
C GLU A 85 -10.73 -2.78 -6.45
N ILE A 86 -11.80 -2.07 -6.83
CA ILE A 86 -12.82 -2.59 -7.75
C ILE A 86 -12.22 -2.84 -9.14
N LEU A 87 -11.45 -1.88 -9.68
CA LEU A 87 -10.76 -2.07 -10.96
C LEU A 87 -9.79 -3.25 -10.91
N ASN A 88 -9.13 -3.47 -9.77
CA ASN A 88 -8.20 -4.56 -9.58
C ASN A 88 -8.87 -5.95 -9.63
N LEU A 89 -10.19 -6.05 -9.41
CA LEU A 89 -10.93 -7.30 -9.67
C LEU A 89 -10.85 -7.69 -11.15
N ARG A 90 -10.81 -6.71 -12.05
CA ARG A 90 -10.63 -6.88 -13.49
C ARG A 90 -9.16 -6.97 -13.89
N PHE A 91 -8.31 -6.12 -13.33
CA PHE A 91 -6.90 -6.02 -13.73
C PHE A 91 -6.05 -7.16 -13.18
N GLN A 92 -6.34 -7.57 -11.94
CA GLN A 92 -5.58 -8.57 -11.20
C GLN A 92 -4.08 -8.20 -11.08
N ASN A 93 -3.79 -6.90 -10.93
CA ASN A 93 -2.43 -6.36 -10.86
C ASN A 93 -1.78 -6.56 -9.49
N TRP A 94 -2.57 -6.66 -8.42
CA TRP A 94 -2.07 -6.99 -7.09
C TRP A 94 -3.03 -7.89 -6.30
N TYR A 95 -2.49 -8.52 -5.27
CA TYR A 95 -3.25 -9.26 -4.25
C TYR A 95 -2.59 -9.13 -2.88
N TYR A 96 -3.38 -9.26 -1.82
CA TYR A 96 -2.92 -9.18 -0.43
C TYR A 96 -2.57 -10.56 0.13
N VAL A 97 -1.51 -10.63 0.93
CA VAL A 97 -1.04 -11.84 1.60
C VAL A 97 -0.80 -11.58 3.08
N GLY A 98 -0.85 -12.65 3.87
CA GLY A 98 -0.68 -12.56 5.31
C GLY A 98 -1.77 -11.73 5.98
N VAL A 99 -3.01 -11.73 5.46
CA VAL A 99 -4.09 -10.94 6.08
C VAL A 99 -4.58 -11.56 7.39
N PRO A 100 -5.02 -10.76 8.38
CA PRO A 100 -5.54 -11.28 9.65
C PRO A 100 -6.71 -12.25 9.45
N ARG A 101 -6.80 -13.27 10.30
CA ARG A 101 -7.89 -14.25 10.22
C ARG A 101 -9.21 -13.65 10.69
N ILE A 102 -10.24 -13.79 9.86
CA ILE A 102 -11.60 -13.41 10.21
C ILE A 102 -12.28 -14.59 10.90
N GLN A 103 -12.25 -14.59 12.24
CA GLN A 103 -12.87 -15.64 13.07
C GLN A 103 -14.08 -15.13 13.88
N SER A 104 -14.28 -13.81 13.95
CA SER A 104 -15.35 -13.20 14.73
C SER A 104 -15.76 -11.85 14.12
N PRO A 105 -16.96 -11.33 14.46
CA PRO A 105 -17.37 -9.98 14.05
C PRO A 105 -16.39 -8.89 14.50
N ALA A 106 -15.74 -9.06 15.67
CA ALA A 106 -14.72 -8.14 16.16
C ALA A 106 -13.48 -8.11 15.24
N HIS A 107 -13.08 -9.25 14.66
CA HIS A 107 -11.99 -9.32 13.68
C HIS A 107 -12.35 -8.61 12.37
N VAL A 108 -13.60 -8.68 11.93
CA VAL A 108 -14.09 -7.91 10.78
C VAL A 108 -13.95 -6.41 11.06
N ALA A 109 -14.48 -5.94 12.19
CA ALA A 109 -14.43 -4.53 12.56
C ALA A 109 -12.99 -4.00 12.64
N ARG A 110 -12.07 -4.76 13.26
CA ARG A 110 -10.65 -4.40 13.33
C ARG A 110 -10.00 -4.32 11.94
N SER A 111 -10.30 -5.28 11.06
CA SER A 111 -9.77 -5.30 9.69
C SER A 111 -10.30 -4.13 8.88
N MET A 112 -11.58 -3.79 9.03
CA MET A 112 -12.17 -2.60 8.40
C MET A 112 -11.54 -1.31 8.90
N ALA A 113 -11.31 -1.19 10.21
CA ALA A 113 -10.62 -0.04 10.77
C ALA A 113 -9.19 0.09 10.21
N PHE A 114 -8.46 -1.02 10.12
CA PHE A 114 -7.12 -1.04 9.52
C PHE A 114 -7.13 -0.58 8.06
N VAL A 115 -8.05 -1.10 7.25
CA VAL A 115 -8.21 -0.71 5.83
C VAL A 115 -8.53 0.78 5.72
N PHE A 116 -9.48 1.27 6.52
CA PHE A 116 -9.83 2.69 6.54
C PHE A 116 -8.64 3.57 6.92
N ILE A 117 -7.90 3.21 7.97
CA ILE A 117 -6.71 3.94 8.42
C ILE A 117 -5.66 3.97 7.31
N CYS A 118 -5.40 2.87 6.62
CA CYS A 118 -4.45 2.85 5.52
C CYS A 118 -4.94 3.67 4.32
N PHE A 119 -6.14 3.40 3.82
CA PHE A 119 -6.64 4.03 2.59
C PHE A 119 -6.92 5.53 2.76
N SER A 120 -7.22 6.00 3.98
CA SER A 120 -7.40 7.43 4.27
C SER A 120 -6.12 8.26 4.13
N THR A 121 -4.96 7.61 4.13
CA THR A 121 -3.65 8.28 4.18
C THR A 121 -2.96 8.42 2.83
N VAL A 122 -3.49 7.84 1.75
CA VAL A 122 -2.89 7.92 0.41
C VAL A 122 -2.74 9.39 0.00
N PHE A 123 -3.84 10.16 0.05
CA PHE A 123 -3.80 11.59 -0.30
C PHE A 123 -2.98 12.38 0.73
N ILE A 124 -3.15 12.07 2.02
CA ILE A 124 -2.46 12.77 3.11
C ILE A 124 -0.95 12.70 2.94
N GLY A 125 -0.41 11.52 2.68
CA GLY A 125 1.03 11.33 2.55
C GLY A 125 1.60 12.01 1.30
N ILE A 126 0.92 11.92 0.16
CA ILE A 126 1.35 12.61 -1.06
C ILE A 126 1.36 14.13 -0.84
N PHE A 127 0.29 14.68 -0.26
CA PHE A 127 0.16 16.12 -0.03
C PHE A 127 1.19 16.64 0.99
N VAL A 128 1.38 15.95 2.12
CA VAL A 128 2.40 16.32 3.11
C VAL A 128 3.80 16.24 2.52
N THR A 129 4.08 15.24 1.66
CA THR A 129 5.37 15.11 0.98
C THR A 129 5.62 16.27 0.03
N ALA A 130 4.60 16.65 -0.76
CA ALA A 130 4.69 17.81 -1.64
C ALA A 130 4.87 19.13 -0.86
N GLU A 131 4.17 19.32 0.27
CA GLU A 131 4.40 20.46 1.17
C GLU A 131 5.82 20.47 1.75
N ALA A 132 6.36 19.31 2.12
CA ALA A 132 7.71 19.20 2.66
C ALA A 132 8.77 19.56 1.61
N LEU A 133 8.61 19.10 0.37
CA LEU A 133 9.46 19.49 -0.76
C LEU A 133 9.39 21.01 -1.00
N ALA A 134 8.19 21.58 -0.96
CA ALA A 134 8.01 23.02 -1.05
C ALA A 134 8.71 23.75 0.11
N ALA A 135 8.59 23.26 1.34
CA ALA A 135 9.23 23.82 2.54
C ALA A 135 10.76 23.71 2.55
N ALA A 136 11.29 22.72 1.85
CA ALA A 136 12.71 22.61 1.54
C ALA A 136 13.16 23.59 0.43
N GLY A 137 12.24 24.19 -0.33
CA GLY A 137 12.55 25.11 -1.43
C GLY A 137 12.88 24.39 -2.75
N VAL A 138 12.56 23.09 -2.87
CA VAL A 138 12.84 22.29 -4.07
C VAL A 138 12.11 22.91 -5.26
N TRP A 139 12.88 23.28 -6.30
CA TRP A 139 12.39 23.82 -7.57
C TRP A 139 11.44 25.02 -7.47
N ARG A 140 11.57 25.85 -6.42
CA ARG A 140 10.74 27.05 -6.26
C ARG A 140 10.86 28.05 -7.42
N ASN A 141 12.00 28.04 -8.12
CA ASN A 141 12.28 28.94 -9.23
C ASN A 141 12.12 28.27 -10.60
N LEU A 142 11.62 27.02 -10.65
CA LEU A 142 11.36 26.31 -11.90
C LEU A 142 10.06 26.83 -12.52
N CYS A 143 10.13 28.00 -13.13
CA CYS A 143 8.98 28.67 -13.73
C CYS A 143 9.24 29.05 -15.19
N SER A 144 8.21 29.09 -16.00
CA SER A 144 8.24 29.62 -17.36
C SER A 144 7.32 30.83 -17.52
N ARG A 145 7.30 31.41 -18.73
CA ARG A 145 6.33 32.45 -19.07
C ARG A 145 4.91 31.89 -19.00
N ARG A 146 3.96 32.76 -18.66
CA ARG A 146 2.53 32.45 -18.70
C ARG A 146 2.12 32.11 -20.13
N LEU A 147 1.27 31.11 -20.26
CA LEU A 147 0.71 30.62 -21.51
C LEU A 147 -0.82 30.65 -21.40
N ALA A 148 -1.49 31.13 -22.44
CA ALA A 148 -2.93 30.96 -22.58
C ALA A 148 -3.18 29.65 -23.33
N LEU A 149 -3.78 28.66 -22.68
CA LEU A 149 -4.14 27.41 -23.33
C LEU A 149 -5.40 27.63 -24.19
N PRO A 150 -5.41 27.24 -25.47
CA PRO A 150 -6.61 27.25 -26.28
C PRO A 150 -7.72 26.39 -25.65
N GLY A 151 -8.98 26.81 -25.77
CA GLY A 151 -10.12 26.10 -25.17
C GLY A 151 -10.26 24.63 -25.60
N TRP A 152 -9.78 24.28 -26.80
CA TRP A 152 -9.79 22.89 -27.29
C TRP A 152 -8.85 21.97 -26.51
N VAL A 153 -7.78 22.49 -25.90
CA VAL A 153 -6.80 21.70 -25.13
C VAL A 153 -7.48 20.98 -23.98
N GLY A 154 -8.38 21.67 -23.26
CA GLY A 154 -9.14 21.05 -22.18
C GLY A 154 -9.95 19.85 -22.66
N TYR A 155 -10.69 19.98 -23.77
CA TYR A 155 -11.49 18.89 -24.33
C TYR A 155 -10.62 17.75 -24.90
N ALA A 156 -9.50 18.07 -25.55
CA ALA A 156 -8.57 17.08 -26.06
C ALA A 156 -7.94 16.25 -24.92
N THR A 157 -7.53 16.90 -23.83
CA THR A 157 -7.02 16.24 -22.63
C THR A 157 -8.08 15.32 -22.01
N GLN A 158 -9.35 15.76 -21.93
CA GLN A 158 -10.45 14.89 -21.46
C GLN A 158 -10.66 13.69 -22.38
N GLY A 159 -10.65 13.89 -23.71
CA GLY A 159 -10.76 12.81 -24.69
C GLY A 159 -9.64 11.79 -24.55
N LEU A 160 -8.40 12.26 -24.37
CA LEU A 160 -7.24 11.39 -24.12
C LEU A 160 -7.39 10.60 -22.82
N GLY A 161 -7.79 11.25 -21.72
CA GLY A 161 -8.06 10.55 -20.45
C GLY A 161 -9.15 9.49 -20.57
N ALA A 162 -10.20 9.76 -21.35
CA ALA A 162 -11.27 8.78 -21.60
C ALA A 162 -10.75 7.57 -22.39
N VAL A 163 -9.95 7.81 -23.43
CA VAL A 163 -9.31 6.73 -24.21
C VAL A 163 -8.37 5.91 -23.34
N MET A 164 -7.54 6.55 -22.51
CA MET A 164 -6.63 5.88 -21.57
C MET A 164 -7.39 4.97 -20.59
N ALA A 165 -8.43 5.50 -19.94
CA ALA A 165 -9.23 4.75 -18.99
C ALA A 165 -9.99 3.58 -19.66
N LEU A 166 -10.61 3.82 -20.82
CA LEU A 166 -11.32 2.79 -21.57
C LEU A 166 -10.38 1.69 -22.06
N ALA A 167 -9.22 2.07 -22.58
CA ALA A 167 -8.19 1.13 -23.02
C ALA A 167 -7.71 0.25 -21.85
N ALA A 168 -7.47 0.84 -20.68
CA ALA A 168 -7.10 0.09 -19.47
C ALA A 168 -8.18 -0.91 -19.04
N VAL A 169 -9.46 -0.54 -19.11
CA VAL A 169 -10.58 -1.41 -18.72
C VAL A 169 -10.87 -2.53 -19.73
N CYS A 170 -10.85 -2.20 -21.02
CA CYS A 170 -11.16 -3.14 -22.09
C CYS A 170 -9.99 -4.12 -22.34
N PHE A 171 -8.75 -3.63 -22.27
CA PHE A 171 -7.53 -4.40 -22.57
C PHE A 171 -6.54 -4.40 -21.39
N PRO A 172 -6.97 -4.87 -20.21
CA PRO A 172 -6.18 -4.73 -18.99
C PRO A 172 -4.87 -5.52 -19.01
N TYR A 173 -4.77 -6.54 -19.88
CA TYR A 173 -3.57 -7.36 -19.99
C TYR A 173 -2.33 -6.55 -20.38
N TYR A 174 -2.48 -5.53 -21.24
CA TYR A 174 -1.36 -4.70 -21.72
C TYR A 174 -1.49 -3.24 -21.29
N LEU A 175 -2.72 -2.75 -21.17
CA LEU A 175 -2.99 -1.32 -21.06
C LEU A 175 -3.47 -0.90 -19.66
N ALA A 176 -3.51 -1.81 -18.68
CA ALA A 176 -3.82 -1.46 -17.30
C ALA A 176 -2.95 -0.31 -16.74
N PRO A 177 -1.65 -0.16 -17.08
CA PRO A 177 -0.85 0.98 -16.62
C PRO A 177 -1.41 2.35 -17.01
N LEU A 178 -2.19 2.44 -18.10
CA LEU A 178 -2.78 3.71 -18.55
C LEU A 178 -3.81 4.29 -17.58
N ILE A 179 -4.30 3.50 -16.61
CA ILE A 179 -5.25 4.00 -15.61
C ILE A 179 -4.62 5.09 -14.74
N TRP A 180 -3.33 4.99 -14.45
CA TRP A 180 -2.59 5.92 -13.60
C TRP A 180 -2.35 7.23 -14.36
N GLY A 181 -2.94 8.33 -13.86
CA GLY A 181 -2.92 9.63 -14.53
C GLY A 181 -4.14 9.90 -15.44
N SER A 182 -4.89 8.86 -15.83
CA SER A 182 -6.08 9.03 -16.68
C SER A 182 -7.17 9.87 -15.99
N PHE A 183 -7.28 9.76 -14.68
CA PHE A 183 -8.28 10.47 -13.89
C PHE A 183 -7.99 11.99 -13.90
N THR A 184 -6.72 12.37 -13.78
CA THR A 184 -6.26 13.75 -13.96
C THR A 184 -6.68 14.28 -15.32
N PHE A 185 -6.43 13.52 -16.39
CA PHE A 185 -6.74 13.98 -17.75
C PHE A 185 -8.25 14.17 -17.96
N LEU A 186 -9.07 13.33 -17.33
CA LEU A 186 -10.53 13.44 -17.34
C LEU A 186 -11.05 14.63 -16.51
N ILE A 187 -10.53 14.82 -15.30
CA ILE A 187 -11.15 15.68 -14.28
C ILE A 187 -10.49 17.05 -14.17
N ASP A 188 -9.18 17.17 -14.40
CA ASP A 188 -8.48 18.44 -14.30
C ASP A 188 -9.02 19.52 -15.25
N PRO A 189 -9.36 19.23 -16.52
CA PRO A 189 -9.99 20.22 -17.40
C PRO A 189 -11.38 20.66 -16.96
N TRP A 190 -12.07 19.84 -16.16
CA TRP A 190 -13.34 20.23 -15.53
C TRP A 190 -13.11 21.17 -14.35
N ASN A 191 -12.11 20.88 -13.52
CA ASN A 191 -11.69 21.73 -12.41
C ASN A 191 -11.20 23.10 -12.93
N HIS A 192 -10.40 23.10 -13.99
CA HIS A 192 -9.89 24.29 -14.67
C HIS A 192 -11.02 25.25 -15.06
N ARG A 193 -12.02 24.75 -15.80
CA ARG A 193 -13.18 25.54 -16.26
C ARG A 193 -14.05 26.08 -15.12
N ARG A 194 -14.07 25.40 -13.97
CA ARG A 194 -14.85 25.82 -12.78
C ARG A 194 -14.10 26.73 -11.81
N GLY A 195 -12.88 27.13 -12.13
CA GLY A 195 -12.11 27.98 -11.22
C GLY A 195 -11.44 27.24 -10.07
N ALA A 196 -11.58 25.91 -9.96
CA ALA A 196 -10.97 25.11 -8.89
C ALA A 196 -9.45 24.97 -9.07
N ARG A 197 -8.77 24.36 -8.08
CA ARG A 197 -7.36 23.98 -8.19
C ARG A 197 -7.17 23.05 -9.41
N SER A 198 -6.17 23.31 -10.25
CA SER A 198 -5.99 22.59 -11.52
C SER A 198 -4.53 22.58 -11.98
N ILE A 199 -4.06 21.41 -12.41
CA ILE A 199 -2.74 21.20 -13.01
C ILE A 199 -2.60 21.98 -14.33
N LEU A 200 -3.65 22.02 -15.17
CA LEU A 200 -3.67 22.85 -16.37
C LEU A 200 -3.48 24.33 -16.06
N ARG A 201 -4.00 24.80 -14.93
CA ARG A 201 -3.75 26.19 -14.50
C ARG A 201 -2.31 26.41 -14.03
N ASP A 202 -1.66 25.40 -13.43
CA ASP A 202 -0.22 25.45 -13.16
C ASP A 202 0.57 25.60 -14.47
N VAL A 203 0.19 24.86 -15.52
CA VAL A 203 0.79 24.97 -16.86
C VAL A 203 0.57 26.37 -17.46
N GLU A 204 -0.64 26.93 -17.39
CA GLU A 204 -0.93 28.30 -17.86
C GLU A 204 -0.11 29.36 -17.14
N HIS A 205 0.14 29.16 -15.84
CA HIS A 205 0.97 30.09 -15.05
C HIS A 205 2.46 29.82 -15.19
N GLY A 206 2.85 28.73 -15.86
CA GLY A 206 4.23 28.31 -16.02
C GLY A 206 4.87 27.77 -14.74
N ASP A 207 4.08 27.29 -13.78
CA ASP A 207 4.55 26.79 -12.47
C ASP A 207 4.97 25.32 -12.55
N TRP A 208 6.01 25.05 -13.32
CA TRP A 208 6.58 23.72 -13.47
C TRP A 208 7.16 23.17 -12.16
N GLY A 209 7.58 24.05 -11.25
CA GLY A 209 8.02 23.72 -9.91
C GLY A 209 6.92 23.03 -9.10
N ALA A 210 5.67 23.51 -9.14
CA ALA A 210 4.54 22.84 -8.49
C ALA A 210 4.31 21.43 -9.04
N ILE A 211 4.27 21.29 -10.38
CA ILE A 211 4.05 20.00 -11.05
C ILE A 211 5.20 19.02 -10.73
N ALA A 212 6.45 19.45 -10.87
CA ALA A 212 7.62 18.62 -10.60
C ALA A 212 7.68 18.15 -9.14
N ARG A 213 7.34 19.03 -8.18
CA ARG A 213 7.23 18.65 -6.75
C ARG A 213 6.15 17.59 -6.51
N LEU A 214 5.00 17.68 -7.19
CA LEU A 214 3.94 16.65 -7.10
C LEU A 214 4.38 15.31 -7.67
N LEU A 215 5.02 15.30 -8.84
CA LEU A 215 5.56 14.09 -9.46
C LEU A 215 6.62 13.45 -8.55
N LEU A 216 7.53 14.25 -8.00
CA LEU A 216 8.56 13.79 -7.06
C LEU A 216 7.95 13.30 -5.75
N ALA A 217 6.91 13.95 -5.22
CA ALA A 217 6.19 13.49 -4.04
C ALA A 217 5.58 12.10 -4.29
N GLY A 218 4.97 11.90 -5.47
CA GLY A 218 4.52 10.59 -5.92
C GLY A 218 5.64 9.54 -5.91
N LEU A 219 6.80 9.83 -6.51
CA LEU A 219 7.95 8.92 -6.52
C LEU A 219 8.47 8.60 -5.11
N ILE A 220 8.60 9.60 -4.24
CA ILE A 220 9.09 9.41 -2.87
C ILE A 220 8.09 8.55 -2.08
N CYS A 221 6.80 8.86 -2.15
CA CYS A 221 5.76 8.05 -1.50
C CYS A 221 5.76 6.63 -2.04
N GLY A 222 5.81 6.45 -3.36
CA GLY A 222 5.87 5.14 -4.00
C GLY A 222 7.08 4.31 -3.58
N PHE A 223 8.27 4.90 -3.59
CA PHE A 223 9.49 4.26 -3.08
C PHE A 223 9.35 3.86 -1.61
N PHE A 224 8.82 4.76 -0.78
CA PHE A 224 8.59 4.47 0.62
C PHE A 224 7.59 3.32 0.79
N TRP A 225 6.45 3.36 0.11
CA TRP A 225 5.42 2.32 0.16
C TRP A 225 5.99 0.95 -0.22
N GLU A 226 6.71 0.86 -1.34
CA GLU A 226 7.30 -0.40 -1.79
C GLU A 226 8.37 -0.93 -0.85
N SER A 227 9.23 -0.05 -0.34
CA SER A 227 10.26 -0.45 0.62
C SER A 227 9.67 -1.01 1.91
N MET A 228 8.61 -0.39 2.44
CA MET A 228 7.97 -0.84 3.68
C MET A 228 7.07 -2.07 3.45
N ASN A 229 6.37 -2.11 2.32
CA ASN A 229 5.58 -3.25 1.89
C ASN A 229 6.44 -4.52 1.78
N PHE A 230 7.66 -4.40 1.25
CA PHE A 230 8.59 -5.53 1.14
C PHE A 230 8.83 -6.26 2.47
N PHE A 231 9.06 -5.51 3.56
CA PHE A 231 9.35 -6.07 4.88
C PHE A 231 8.10 -6.48 5.68
N ALA A 232 6.93 -5.97 5.32
CA ALA A 232 5.70 -6.20 6.05
C ALA A 232 5.25 -7.69 5.98
N PRO A 233 4.79 -8.29 7.10
CA PRO A 233 4.15 -9.61 7.08
C PRO A 233 2.83 -9.61 6.30
N GLN A 234 2.02 -8.58 6.54
CA GLN A 234 0.83 -8.27 5.76
C GLN A 234 1.21 -7.29 4.66
N LYS A 235 1.12 -7.72 3.40
CA LYS A 235 1.59 -6.95 2.26
C LYS A 235 0.77 -7.22 1.00
N TRP A 236 0.90 -6.35 0.01
CA TRP A 236 0.45 -6.62 -1.35
C TRP A 236 1.62 -7.12 -2.21
N ILE A 237 1.32 -8.00 -3.15
CA ILE A 237 2.27 -8.51 -4.15
C ILE A 237 1.77 -8.09 -5.53
N TYR A 238 2.66 -7.52 -6.35
CA TYR A 238 2.34 -7.16 -7.72
C TYR A 238 2.58 -8.31 -8.71
N THR A 239 1.59 -8.47 -9.58
CA THR A 239 1.53 -9.42 -10.69
C THR A 239 1.26 -8.69 -12.00
N VAL A 240 1.98 -7.58 -12.21
CA VAL A 240 1.92 -6.82 -13.46
C VAL A 240 2.53 -7.66 -14.59
N ARG A 241 1.65 -8.24 -15.40
CA ARG A 241 2.00 -9.18 -16.46
C ARG A 241 2.92 -8.50 -17.48
N GLY A 242 3.97 -9.19 -17.90
CA GLY A 242 4.95 -8.70 -18.88
C GLY A 242 6.08 -7.82 -18.31
N LEU A 243 6.05 -7.50 -17.01
CA LEU A 243 7.11 -6.76 -16.31
C LEU A 243 7.58 -7.50 -15.05
N GLU A 244 7.47 -8.83 -15.05
CA GLU A 244 7.70 -9.67 -13.86
C GLU A 244 9.19 -9.86 -13.54
N ASP A 245 10.07 -9.70 -14.54
CA ASP A 245 11.49 -10.09 -14.46
C ASP A 245 12.41 -9.01 -13.84
N PHE A 246 12.00 -7.74 -13.83
CA PHE A 246 12.83 -6.64 -13.33
C PHE A 246 12.10 -5.81 -12.27
N LYS A 247 12.23 -6.26 -11.02
CA LYS A 247 11.56 -5.66 -9.86
C LYS A 247 12.55 -4.97 -8.92
N LEU A 248 12.12 -3.84 -8.37
CA LEU A 248 12.70 -3.22 -7.19
C LEU A 248 11.67 -3.41 -6.06
N PHE A 249 12.05 -4.17 -5.02
CA PHE A 249 11.10 -4.68 -4.01
C PHE A 249 10.04 -5.61 -4.64
N GLU A 250 8.75 -5.38 -4.38
CA GLU A 250 7.67 -6.17 -4.99
C GLU A 250 7.18 -5.57 -6.32
N MET A 251 7.60 -4.35 -6.68
CA MET A 251 7.13 -3.62 -7.85
C MET A 251 8.11 -3.68 -9.03
N PRO A 252 7.62 -3.83 -10.28
CA PRO A 252 8.45 -3.62 -11.47
C PRO A 252 9.00 -2.19 -11.53
N LEU A 253 10.21 -1.99 -12.05
CA LEU A 253 10.81 -0.64 -12.09
C LEU A 253 9.94 0.37 -12.85
N LEU A 254 9.37 -0.02 -13.99
CA LEU A 254 8.44 0.82 -14.75
C LEU A 254 7.13 1.09 -14.01
N GLY A 255 6.76 0.22 -13.06
CA GLY A 255 5.62 0.41 -12.18
C GLY A 255 5.73 1.69 -11.37
N PHE A 256 6.94 2.12 -10.99
CA PHE A 256 7.14 3.34 -10.21
C PHE A 256 6.65 4.60 -10.93
N LEU A 257 6.52 4.58 -12.26
CA LEU A 257 5.94 5.68 -13.05
C LEU A 257 4.43 5.86 -12.80
N GLY A 258 3.76 4.86 -12.25
CA GLY A 258 2.37 4.97 -11.81
C GLY A 258 2.19 5.90 -10.62
N PHE A 259 3.18 6.03 -9.73
CA PHE A 259 3.07 6.88 -8.54
C PHE A 259 3.05 8.39 -8.84
N PRO A 260 3.86 8.94 -9.78
CA PRO A 260 3.67 10.29 -10.28
C PRO A 260 2.26 10.53 -10.83
N GLY A 261 1.74 9.61 -11.66
CA GLY A 261 0.38 9.70 -12.19
C GLY A 261 -0.69 9.71 -11.10
N LEU A 262 -0.53 8.82 -10.11
CA LEU A 262 -1.38 8.77 -8.91
C LEU A 262 -1.35 10.09 -8.13
N ALA A 263 -0.19 10.73 -7.96
CA ALA A 263 -0.09 12.01 -7.26
C ALA A 263 -0.89 13.12 -7.96
N LEU A 264 -0.87 13.16 -9.29
CA LEU A 264 -1.72 14.06 -10.06
C LEU A 264 -3.20 13.71 -9.89
N ASP A 265 -3.55 12.43 -9.93
CA ASP A 265 -4.94 11.98 -9.77
C ASP A 265 -5.50 12.35 -8.40
N CYS A 266 -4.68 12.25 -7.35
CA CYS A 266 -5.02 12.70 -6.00
C CYS A 266 -5.36 14.19 -5.97
N VAL A 267 -4.56 15.04 -6.64
CA VAL A 267 -4.83 16.48 -6.73
C VAL A 267 -6.12 16.75 -7.49
N ALA A 268 -6.33 16.13 -8.65
CA ALA A 268 -7.52 16.33 -9.46
C ALA A 268 -8.80 15.87 -8.72
N ALA A 269 -8.74 14.71 -8.05
CA ALA A 269 -9.84 14.17 -7.26
C ALA A 269 -10.16 15.05 -6.05
N PHE A 270 -9.14 15.48 -5.31
CA PHE A 270 -9.34 16.35 -4.17
C PHE A 270 -9.83 17.74 -4.60
N ALA A 271 -9.34 18.31 -5.70
CA ALA A 271 -9.81 19.59 -6.20
C ALA A 271 -11.29 19.53 -6.60
N LEU A 272 -11.72 18.43 -7.24
CA LEU A 272 -13.13 18.17 -7.52
C LEU A 272 -13.92 18.12 -6.21
N ALA A 273 -13.56 17.27 -5.26
CA ALA A 273 -14.24 17.19 -3.96
C ALA A 273 -14.25 18.55 -3.23
N SER A 274 -13.14 19.26 -3.22
CA SER A 274 -13.03 20.55 -2.55
C SER A 274 -14.00 21.59 -3.13
N SER A 275 -14.10 21.65 -4.46
CA SER A 275 -15.05 22.55 -5.13
C SER A 275 -16.51 22.24 -4.78
N TRP A 276 -16.85 20.97 -4.57
CA TRP A 276 -18.21 20.51 -4.26
C TRP A 276 -18.55 20.48 -2.77
N PHE A 277 -17.60 20.47 -1.84
CA PHE A 277 -17.91 20.30 -0.42
C PHE A 277 -17.44 21.45 0.47
N ILE A 278 -16.37 22.15 0.09
CA ILE A 278 -15.75 23.18 0.94
C ILE A 278 -15.40 24.47 0.21
N GLY A 279 -15.87 24.64 -1.02
CA GLY A 279 -15.76 25.90 -1.78
C GLY A 279 -14.35 26.22 -2.23
N ASN A 280 -13.69 25.29 -2.95
CA ASN A 280 -12.35 25.45 -3.54
C ASN A 280 -11.19 25.64 -2.55
N ARG A 281 -11.33 25.23 -1.28
CA ARG A 281 -10.21 25.27 -0.33
C ARG A 281 -9.16 24.21 -0.68
N THR A 282 -7.91 24.61 -0.88
CA THR A 282 -6.80 23.69 -1.13
C THR A 282 -6.08 23.28 0.17
N TRP A 283 -5.30 22.19 0.09
CA TRP A 283 -4.33 21.82 1.12
C TRP A 283 -3.05 22.63 1.01
N GLU A 284 -2.65 23.02 -0.20
CA GLU A 284 -1.39 23.71 -0.49
C GLU A 284 -1.27 25.04 0.27
N HIS A 285 -0.03 25.43 0.59
CA HIS A 285 0.23 26.76 1.14
C HIS A 285 0.00 27.83 0.06
N PRO A 286 -0.62 28.98 0.39
CA PRO A 286 -0.84 30.05 -0.60
C PRO A 286 0.45 30.50 -1.31
N ALA A 287 1.58 30.42 -0.62
CA ALA A 287 2.90 30.74 -1.20
C ALA A 287 3.51 29.63 -2.08
N ASP A 288 2.89 28.46 -2.16
CA ASP A 288 3.38 27.33 -2.97
C ASP A 288 2.82 27.31 -4.39
N LEU A 289 1.78 28.11 -4.64
CA LEU A 289 1.11 28.28 -5.92
C LEU A 289 1.40 29.67 -6.51
N SER A 290 1.63 29.71 -7.82
CA SER A 290 1.77 30.94 -8.61
C SER A 290 0.47 31.74 -8.80
N TYR A 291 -0.67 31.21 -8.36
CA TYR A 291 -1.98 31.84 -8.48
C TYR A 291 -2.85 31.58 -7.25
N GLU A 292 -3.82 32.46 -7.02
CA GLU A 292 -4.78 32.30 -5.94
C GLU A 292 -5.95 31.40 -6.36
N VAL A 293 -6.23 30.38 -5.56
CA VAL A 293 -7.44 29.56 -5.71
C VAL A 293 -8.58 30.28 -4.99
N LEU A 294 -9.40 31.00 -5.75
CA LEU A 294 -10.49 31.80 -5.18
C LEU A 294 -11.54 30.90 -4.50
N PRO A 295 -11.82 31.10 -3.20
CA PRO A 295 -12.88 30.38 -2.52
C PRO A 295 -14.24 30.70 -3.15
N THR A 296 -15.03 29.66 -3.41
CA THR A 296 -16.42 29.81 -3.85
C THR A 296 -17.36 29.64 -2.66
N ARG A 297 -18.65 30.01 -2.83
CA ARG A 297 -19.66 29.69 -1.81
C ARG A 297 -19.69 28.18 -1.63
N ALA A 298 -19.19 27.71 -0.48
CA ALA A 298 -19.28 26.31 -0.12
C ALA A 298 -20.77 25.91 -0.04
N PRO A 299 -21.18 24.77 -0.60
CA PRO A 299 -22.49 24.24 -0.29
C PRO A 299 -22.61 24.01 1.21
N ARG A 300 -23.84 24.02 1.73
CA ARG A 300 -24.10 23.86 3.17
C ARG A 300 -23.36 22.62 3.66
N ARG A 301 -22.63 22.70 4.79
CA ARG A 301 -21.91 21.57 5.43
C ARG A 301 -22.74 20.29 5.51
N ALA A 302 -24.06 20.43 5.54
CA ALA A 302 -25.04 19.37 5.37
C ALA A 302 -24.73 18.43 4.20
N VAL A 303 -24.29 18.91 3.03
CA VAL A 303 -24.03 18.07 1.85
C VAL A 303 -22.93 17.03 2.11
N LEU A 304 -21.86 17.42 2.80
CA LEU A 304 -20.79 16.47 3.19
C LEU A 304 -21.30 15.45 4.21
N VAL A 305 -22.06 15.89 5.20
CA VAL A 305 -22.62 14.98 6.22
C VAL A 305 -23.62 14.01 5.60
N LEU A 306 -24.48 14.51 4.69
CA LEU A 306 -25.47 13.74 3.97
C LEU A 306 -24.85 12.79 2.93
N SER A 307 -23.62 13.03 2.47
CA SER A 307 -22.92 12.09 1.59
C SER A 307 -22.24 10.94 2.35
N MET A 308 -22.02 11.05 3.66
CA MET A 308 -21.34 10.00 4.45
C MET A 308 -22.03 8.63 4.37
N PRO A 309 -23.38 8.51 4.44
CA PRO A 309 -24.05 7.22 4.24
C PRO A 309 -23.77 6.60 2.87
N LEU A 310 -23.64 7.42 1.82
CA LEU A 310 -23.32 6.94 0.47
C LEU A 310 -21.88 6.42 0.39
N HIS A 311 -20.92 7.13 1.02
CA HIS A 311 -19.54 6.65 1.13
C HIS A 311 -19.48 5.33 1.92
N GLY A 312 -20.15 5.25 3.07
CA GLY A 312 -20.20 4.05 3.88
C GLY A 312 -20.80 2.86 3.12
N LEU A 313 -21.91 3.07 2.41
CA LEU A 313 -22.52 2.05 1.56
C LEU A 313 -21.57 1.61 0.43
N PHE A 314 -20.93 2.56 -0.26
CA PHE A 314 -19.97 2.25 -1.31
C PHE A 314 -18.80 1.40 -0.78
N TRP A 315 -18.22 1.75 0.37
CA TRP A 315 -17.11 0.99 0.97
C TRP A 315 -17.55 -0.41 1.38
N LEU A 316 -18.75 -0.55 1.96
CA LEU A 316 -19.30 -1.85 2.33
C LEU A 316 -19.54 -2.73 1.11
N LEU A 317 -20.10 -2.18 0.03
CA LEU A 317 -20.33 -2.92 -1.22
C LEU A 317 -19.01 -3.30 -1.89
N ALA A 318 -18.05 -2.38 -1.96
CA ALA A 318 -16.72 -2.63 -2.51
C ALA A 318 -16.03 -3.76 -1.74
N LEU A 319 -16.04 -3.70 -0.40
CA LEU A 319 -15.46 -4.73 0.45
C LEU A 319 -16.21 -6.06 0.34
N GLY A 320 -17.54 -6.05 0.31
CA GLY A 320 -18.37 -7.24 0.14
C GLY A 320 -18.06 -7.95 -1.18
N LEU A 321 -18.00 -7.20 -2.27
CA LEU A 321 -17.59 -7.72 -3.58
C LEU A 321 -16.17 -8.31 -3.50
N TYR A 322 -15.26 -7.63 -2.81
CA TYR A 322 -13.88 -8.07 -2.63
C TYR A 322 -13.77 -9.41 -1.90
N LEU A 323 -14.54 -9.58 -0.82
CA LEU A 323 -14.59 -10.82 -0.03
C LEU A 323 -15.20 -11.97 -0.82
N VAL A 324 -16.24 -11.71 -1.63
CA VAL A 324 -16.93 -12.73 -2.43
C VAL A 324 -16.08 -13.22 -3.60
N VAL A 325 -15.44 -12.30 -4.32
CA VAL A 325 -14.64 -12.67 -5.51
C VAL A 325 -13.39 -13.45 -5.09
N GLY A 326 -12.80 -13.16 -3.92
CA GLY A 326 -11.71 -13.90 -3.28
C GLY A 326 -10.44 -14.08 -4.12
N SER A 327 -10.35 -13.41 -5.28
CA SER A 327 -9.16 -13.44 -6.15
C SER A 327 -8.04 -12.56 -5.62
N THR A 328 -8.34 -11.73 -4.63
CA THR A 328 -7.45 -10.66 -4.18
C THR A 328 -6.81 -10.94 -2.82
N PHE A 329 -7.20 -12.01 -2.14
CA PHE A 329 -6.48 -12.54 -0.99
C PHE A 329 -5.74 -13.81 -1.40
N GLY A 330 -4.41 -13.77 -1.39
CA GLY A 330 -3.57 -14.94 -1.66
C GLY A 330 -3.41 -15.83 -0.44
N SER A 331 -3.29 -15.24 0.76
CA SER A 331 -3.19 -16.00 2.00
C SER A 331 -3.55 -15.18 3.23
N VAL A 332 -4.00 -15.89 4.27
CA VAL A 332 -4.09 -15.36 5.63
C VAL A 332 -2.76 -15.51 6.36
N GLU A 333 -2.60 -14.83 7.48
CA GLU A 333 -1.44 -15.00 8.35
C GLU A 333 -1.24 -16.48 8.77
N VAL A 334 0.03 -16.89 8.77
CA VAL A 334 0.46 -18.21 9.25
C VAL A 334 0.70 -18.11 10.74
N LEU A 335 0.08 -19.02 11.50
CA LEU A 335 0.23 -19.16 12.94
C LEU A 335 0.95 -20.49 13.25
N LEU A 336 1.47 -20.64 14.46
CA LEU A 336 2.05 -21.92 14.89
C LEU A 336 1.04 -23.07 14.83
N ASN A 337 -0.26 -22.78 14.99
CA ASN A 337 -1.34 -23.75 14.86
C ASN A 337 -1.53 -24.27 13.43
N ASP A 338 -0.96 -23.60 12.42
CA ASP A 338 -1.02 -24.07 11.05
C ASP A 338 0.09 -25.06 10.70
N LEU A 339 1.16 -25.07 11.49
CA LEU A 339 2.30 -25.95 11.31
C LEU A 339 1.98 -27.34 11.87
N SER A 340 2.72 -28.33 11.40
CA SER A 340 2.63 -29.72 11.82
C SER A 340 3.24 -29.94 13.21
N LEU A 341 2.96 -29.06 14.17
CA LEU A 341 3.39 -29.14 15.58
C LEU A 341 2.37 -29.92 16.42
N THR A 342 2.83 -30.66 17.43
CA THR A 342 1.96 -31.22 18.47
C THR A 342 1.55 -30.14 19.48
N GLU A 343 0.54 -30.41 20.29
CA GLU A 343 0.12 -29.49 21.35
C GLU A 343 1.23 -29.24 22.39
N ARG A 344 1.98 -30.29 22.75
CA ARG A 344 3.14 -30.19 23.64
C ARG A 344 4.25 -29.34 23.02
N GLU A 345 4.60 -29.59 21.75
CA GLU A 345 5.63 -28.80 21.05
C GLU A 345 5.24 -27.30 21.01
N ARG A 346 3.96 -26.99 20.77
CA ARG A 346 3.45 -25.60 20.81
C ARG A 346 3.49 -24.99 22.21
N ALA A 347 3.13 -25.74 23.24
CA ALA A 347 3.17 -25.25 24.61
C ALA A 347 4.59 -24.83 25.01
N VAL A 348 5.59 -25.68 24.72
CA VAL A 348 7.00 -25.36 24.99
C VAL A 348 7.47 -24.13 24.20
N LEU A 349 7.08 -24.01 22.94
CA LEU A 349 7.38 -22.82 22.14
C LEU A 349 6.80 -21.55 22.79
N ASN A 350 5.54 -21.59 23.23
CA ASN A 350 4.90 -20.47 23.91
C ASN A 350 5.58 -20.12 25.23
N ASP A 351 5.99 -21.11 26.04
CA ASP A 351 6.72 -20.90 27.29
C ASP A 351 8.08 -20.23 27.06
N MET A 352 8.69 -20.49 25.90
CA MET A 352 9.91 -19.82 25.44
C MET A 352 9.66 -18.44 24.79
N GLY A 353 8.42 -17.97 24.75
CA GLY A 353 8.03 -16.72 24.11
C GLY A 353 7.98 -16.78 22.58
N ILE A 354 8.10 -17.96 21.98
CA ILE A 354 7.99 -18.19 20.53
C ILE A 354 6.52 -18.46 20.22
N THR A 355 5.84 -17.42 19.74
CA THR A 355 4.39 -17.45 19.47
C THR A 355 4.07 -17.37 17.98
N ARG A 356 5.06 -17.05 17.13
CA ARG A 356 4.88 -16.85 15.69
C ARG A 356 5.88 -17.64 14.83
N PRO A 357 5.52 -18.00 13.59
CA PRO A 357 6.41 -18.71 12.68
C PRO A 357 7.77 -18.05 12.42
N ARG A 358 7.84 -16.71 12.29
CA ARG A 358 9.13 -16.04 12.05
C ARG A 358 10.04 -16.10 13.26
N GLN A 359 9.47 -16.03 14.47
CA GLN A 359 10.22 -16.22 15.72
C GLN A 359 10.80 -17.63 15.80
N LEU A 360 10.05 -18.65 15.38
CA LEU A 360 10.53 -20.03 15.28
C LEU A 360 11.71 -20.15 14.29
N LEU A 361 11.62 -19.52 13.12
CA LEU A 361 12.72 -19.50 12.16
C LEU A 361 13.97 -18.80 12.71
N ALA A 362 13.81 -17.68 13.42
CA ALA A 362 14.93 -16.99 14.05
C ALA A 362 15.57 -17.84 15.15
N ALA A 363 14.76 -18.40 16.05
CA ALA A 363 15.20 -19.24 17.16
C ALA A 363 15.96 -20.49 16.72
N THR A 364 15.64 -21.05 15.54
CA THR A 364 16.31 -22.25 15.01
C THR A 364 17.65 -21.96 14.32
N ARG A 365 17.97 -20.69 14.04
CA ARG A 365 19.28 -20.24 13.55
C ARG A 365 20.30 -20.06 14.70
N GLU A 366 19.82 -19.79 15.91
CA GLU A 366 20.65 -19.63 17.10
C GLU A 366 20.95 -20.99 17.76
N GLY A 367 22.23 -21.38 17.84
CA GLY A 367 22.63 -22.71 18.32
C GLY A 367 22.17 -23.04 19.76
N ASN A 368 22.20 -22.06 20.66
CA ASN A 368 21.77 -22.26 22.05
C ASN A 368 20.24 -22.43 22.14
N THR A 369 19.49 -21.55 21.47
CA THR A 369 18.02 -21.57 21.43
C THR A 369 17.51 -22.85 20.76
N ARG A 370 18.17 -23.32 19.70
CA ARG A 370 17.91 -24.63 19.07
C ARG A 370 18.06 -25.78 20.06
N ALA A 371 19.16 -25.82 20.82
CA ALA A 371 19.40 -26.90 21.79
C ALA A 371 18.40 -26.89 22.97
N VAL A 372 17.91 -25.71 23.36
CA VAL A 372 16.85 -25.57 24.37
C VAL A 372 15.51 -26.08 23.82
N LEU A 373 15.17 -25.74 22.58
CA LEU A 373 13.96 -26.22 21.90
C LEU A 373 13.92 -27.75 21.81
N GLN A 374 15.04 -28.36 21.36
CA GLN A 374 15.13 -29.81 21.23
C GLN A 374 14.96 -30.53 22.57
N ARG A 375 15.59 -30.01 23.63
CA ARG A 375 15.47 -30.58 24.98
C ARG A 375 14.08 -30.39 25.57
N GLY A 376 13.54 -29.17 25.53
CA GLY A 376 12.25 -28.84 26.15
C GLY A 376 11.07 -29.53 25.48
N ALA A 377 11.06 -29.55 24.15
CA ALA A 377 9.96 -30.14 23.38
C ALA A 377 10.19 -31.63 23.03
N SER A 378 11.34 -32.20 23.42
CA SER A 378 11.74 -33.57 23.07
C SER A 378 11.68 -33.82 21.55
N ILE A 379 12.13 -32.82 20.77
CA ILE A 379 12.13 -32.83 19.31
C ILE A 379 13.52 -33.26 18.81
N ASP A 380 13.60 -34.34 18.04
CA ASP A 380 14.83 -34.75 17.37
C ASP A 380 15.20 -33.82 16.19
N ASP A 381 16.44 -33.93 15.68
CA ASP A 381 16.93 -33.08 14.59
C ASP A 381 16.12 -33.23 13.29
N GLU A 382 15.62 -34.43 13.01
CA GLU A 382 14.87 -34.70 11.78
C GLU A 382 13.50 -34.02 11.80
N ARG A 383 12.79 -34.17 12.91
CA ARG A 383 11.50 -33.54 13.19
C ARG A 383 11.63 -32.03 13.18
N LEU A 384 12.66 -31.47 13.83
CA LEU A 384 12.92 -30.04 13.81
C LEU A 384 13.21 -29.53 12.39
N SER A 385 14.04 -30.25 11.63
CA SER A 385 14.32 -29.90 10.22
C SER A 385 13.04 -29.89 9.38
N ARG A 386 12.14 -30.86 9.60
CA ARG A 386 10.84 -30.94 8.90
C ARG A 386 9.95 -29.74 9.21
N ILE A 387 9.83 -29.37 10.49
CA ILE A 387 9.07 -28.19 10.94
C ILE A 387 9.67 -26.90 10.35
N VAL A 388 10.99 -26.76 10.36
CA VAL A 388 11.68 -25.59 9.79
C VAL A 388 11.41 -25.46 8.29
N LYS A 389 11.54 -26.55 7.52
CA LYS A 389 11.27 -26.56 6.06
C LYS A 389 9.81 -26.23 5.75
N GLU A 390 8.87 -26.80 6.51
CA GLU A 390 7.45 -26.48 6.39
C GLU A 390 7.19 -25.00 6.71
N THR A 391 7.77 -24.49 7.80
CA THR A 391 7.63 -23.10 8.22
C THR A 391 8.17 -22.15 7.16
N GLN A 392 9.34 -22.46 6.59
CA GLN A 392 9.93 -21.72 5.47
C GLN A 392 8.99 -21.72 4.27
N LEU A 393 8.49 -22.89 3.83
CA LEU A 393 7.59 -22.99 2.70
C LEU A 393 6.29 -22.20 2.91
N PHE A 394 5.67 -22.30 4.09
CA PHE A 394 4.38 -21.65 4.35
C PHE A 394 4.51 -20.13 4.47
N THR A 395 5.65 -19.64 4.96
CA THR A 395 5.93 -18.20 5.09
C THR A 395 6.56 -17.60 3.84
N PHE A 396 6.96 -18.42 2.86
CA PHE A 396 7.60 -17.96 1.64
C PHE A 396 6.61 -17.25 0.70
N LYS A 397 6.91 -15.99 0.36
CA LYS A 397 6.23 -15.17 -0.67
C LYS A 397 4.70 -15.30 -0.71
N GLY A 398 4.08 -15.33 0.47
CA GLY A 398 2.63 -15.31 0.61
C GLY A 398 1.92 -16.61 0.22
N ILE A 399 2.63 -17.74 0.13
CA ILE A 399 2.05 -19.09 -0.06
C ILE A 399 1.00 -19.37 1.03
N GLY A 400 1.36 -19.16 2.30
CA GLY A 400 0.47 -19.41 3.43
C GLY A 400 0.18 -20.90 3.64
N ALA A 401 -0.47 -21.23 4.76
CA ALA A 401 -0.70 -22.62 5.14
C ALA A 401 -1.62 -23.38 4.17
N HIS A 402 -2.61 -22.70 3.56
CA HIS A 402 -3.54 -23.35 2.64
C HIS A 402 -2.85 -23.86 1.37
N HIS A 403 -2.09 -22.99 0.69
CA HIS A 403 -1.36 -23.38 -0.52
C HIS A 403 -0.10 -24.19 -0.19
N GLY A 404 0.56 -23.93 0.94
CA GLY A 404 1.70 -24.72 1.40
C GLY A 404 1.36 -26.20 1.57
N ARG A 405 0.22 -26.51 2.19
CA ARG A 405 -0.27 -27.90 2.28
C ARG A 405 -0.64 -28.49 0.91
N ALA A 406 -1.11 -27.66 -0.03
CA ALA A 406 -1.39 -28.12 -1.39
C ALA A 406 -0.11 -28.48 -2.15
N LEU A 407 0.94 -27.69 -1.99
CA LEU A 407 2.28 -27.96 -2.50
C LEU A 407 2.84 -29.26 -1.93
N GLN A 408 2.77 -29.46 -0.61
CA GLN A 408 3.24 -30.69 0.03
C GLN A 408 2.54 -31.94 -0.50
N ARG A 409 1.22 -31.88 -0.79
CA ARG A 409 0.47 -33.02 -1.34
C ARG A 409 0.91 -33.42 -2.74
N ILE A 410 1.44 -32.49 -3.52
CA ILE A 410 1.95 -32.77 -4.87
C ILE A 410 3.47 -32.99 -4.90
N GLY A 411 4.09 -33.20 -3.73
CA GLY A 411 5.51 -33.53 -3.60
C GLY A 411 6.44 -32.34 -3.35
N VAL A 412 5.93 -31.11 -3.32
CA VAL A 412 6.73 -29.90 -3.08
C VAL A 412 6.77 -29.62 -1.58
N SER A 413 7.86 -30.01 -0.92
CA SER A 413 8.01 -29.92 0.55
C SER A 413 8.94 -28.80 1.00
N THR A 414 9.75 -28.25 0.09
CA THR A 414 10.69 -27.16 0.38
C THR A 414 10.62 -26.04 -0.65
N VAL A 415 11.16 -24.87 -0.29
CA VAL A 415 11.34 -23.76 -1.24
C VAL A 415 12.29 -24.13 -2.38
N ARG A 416 13.23 -25.05 -2.14
CA ARG A 416 14.14 -25.53 -3.18
C ARG A 416 13.40 -26.35 -4.22
N ASP A 417 12.46 -27.19 -3.79
CA ASP A 417 11.65 -28.01 -4.70
C ASP A 417 10.84 -27.11 -5.65
N LEU A 418 10.34 -25.96 -5.18
CA LEU A 418 9.65 -24.97 -6.03
C LEU A 418 10.50 -24.48 -7.20
N ALA A 419 11.80 -24.28 -6.97
CA ALA A 419 12.70 -23.71 -7.96
C ALA A 419 12.91 -24.62 -9.18
N GLU A 420 12.62 -25.92 -9.01
CA GLU A 420 12.76 -26.94 -10.05
C GLU A 420 11.55 -27.00 -11.00
N TYR A 421 10.45 -26.31 -10.67
CA TYR A 421 9.24 -26.30 -11.49
C TYR A 421 9.22 -25.15 -12.49
N GLU A 422 8.63 -25.41 -13.64
CA GLU A 422 8.05 -24.37 -14.49
C GLU A 422 6.68 -23.92 -13.94
N PRO A 423 6.38 -22.61 -13.89
CA PRO A 423 5.15 -22.09 -13.27
C PRO A 423 3.86 -22.72 -13.78
N GLU A 424 3.72 -22.87 -15.11
CA GLU A 424 2.54 -23.44 -15.76
C GLU A 424 2.37 -24.92 -15.44
N THR A 425 3.49 -25.65 -15.25
CA THR A 425 3.46 -27.06 -14.89
C THR A 425 3.06 -27.24 -13.43
N LEU A 426 3.62 -26.44 -12.52
CA LEU A 426 3.21 -26.43 -11.12
C LEU A 426 1.75 -26.03 -10.95
N HIS A 427 1.29 -25.00 -11.67
CA HIS A 427 -0.10 -24.56 -11.66
C HIS A 427 -1.06 -25.66 -12.11
N ARG A 428 -0.71 -26.41 -13.19
CA ARG A 428 -1.52 -27.56 -13.63
C ARG A 428 -1.58 -28.66 -12.58
N ALA A 429 -0.48 -28.95 -11.89
CA ALA A 429 -0.46 -29.95 -10.80
C ALA A 429 -1.34 -29.52 -9.62
N LEU A 430 -1.22 -28.26 -9.18
CA LEU A 430 -2.06 -27.67 -8.14
C LEU A 430 -3.54 -27.63 -8.53
N ALA A 431 -3.86 -27.35 -9.80
CA ALA A 431 -5.22 -27.35 -10.30
C ALA A 431 -5.86 -28.74 -10.20
N ARG A 432 -5.12 -29.81 -10.55
CA ARG A 432 -5.61 -31.19 -10.40
C ARG A 432 -5.91 -31.55 -8.95
N ASP A 433 -4.99 -31.26 -8.01
CA ASP A 433 -5.23 -31.50 -6.57
C ASP A 433 -6.43 -30.69 -6.07
N ALA A 434 -6.51 -29.40 -6.40
CA ALA A 434 -7.57 -28.52 -5.94
C ALA A 434 -8.95 -28.97 -6.45
N LEU A 435 -9.08 -29.27 -7.74
CA LEU A 435 -10.33 -29.73 -8.35
C LEU A 435 -10.78 -31.07 -7.76
N SER A 436 -9.87 -32.01 -7.53
CA SER A 436 -10.19 -33.31 -6.91
C SER A 436 -10.76 -33.20 -5.49
N ARG A 437 -10.58 -32.04 -4.83
CA ARG A 437 -10.97 -31.78 -3.44
C ARG A 437 -12.05 -30.70 -3.31
N GLY A 438 -12.63 -30.23 -4.43
CA GLY A 438 -13.60 -29.14 -4.42
C GLY A 438 -13.03 -27.81 -3.87
N ARG A 439 -11.72 -27.61 -4.01
CA ARG A 439 -11.03 -26.39 -3.54
C ARG A 439 -10.75 -25.44 -4.69
N ARG A 440 -10.56 -24.17 -4.35
CA ARG A 440 -10.19 -23.13 -5.32
C ARG A 440 -8.76 -23.33 -5.81
N VAL A 441 -8.59 -23.27 -7.13
CA VAL A 441 -7.28 -23.30 -7.79
C VAL A 441 -6.54 -21.97 -7.50
N PRO A 442 -5.27 -22.00 -7.06
CA PRO A 442 -4.46 -20.78 -6.95
C PRO A 442 -4.31 -20.14 -8.33
N ARG A 443 -4.30 -18.81 -8.40
CA ARG A 443 -4.11 -18.13 -9.68
C ARG A 443 -2.70 -18.41 -10.22
N LEU A 444 -2.55 -18.49 -11.55
CA LEU A 444 -1.25 -18.72 -12.19
C LEU A 444 -0.22 -17.65 -11.84
N ASP A 445 -0.64 -16.40 -11.72
CA ASP A 445 0.25 -15.29 -11.37
C ASP A 445 0.84 -15.41 -9.95
N MET A 446 0.09 -15.96 -8.99
CA MET A 446 0.60 -16.31 -7.66
C MET A 446 1.66 -17.41 -7.75
N VAL A 447 1.39 -18.48 -8.52
CA VAL A 447 2.33 -19.60 -8.70
C VAL A 447 3.62 -19.13 -9.36
N ARG A 448 3.51 -18.25 -10.36
CA ARG A 448 4.62 -17.56 -11.01
C ARG A 448 5.49 -16.81 -10.01
N VAL A 449 4.90 -16.01 -9.11
CA VAL A 449 5.65 -15.33 -8.05
C VAL A 449 6.40 -16.32 -7.16
N TRP A 450 5.77 -17.44 -6.76
CA TRP A 450 6.40 -18.43 -5.89
C TRP A 450 7.60 -19.10 -6.56
N VAL A 451 7.44 -19.53 -7.82
CA VAL A 451 8.50 -20.20 -8.58
C VAL A 451 9.64 -19.22 -8.88
N MET A 452 9.36 -18.06 -9.47
CA MET A 452 10.40 -17.10 -9.83
C MET A 452 11.18 -16.62 -8.61
N ALA A 453 10.50 -16.32 -7.49
CA ALA A 453 11.19 -15.91 -6.27
C ALA A 453 12.05 -17.03 -5.65
N SER A 454 11.75 -18.30 -5.94
CA SER A 454 12.55 -19.44 -5.47
C SER A 454 13.76 -19.73 -6.38
N GLN A 455 13.65 -19.40 -7.67
CA GLN A 455 14.72 -19.55 -8.68
C GLN A 455 15.70 -18.39 -8.63
N ASP A 456 15.19 -17.18 -8.45
CA ASP A 456 15.96 -15.98 -8.32
C ASP A 456 16.75 -16.06 -7.01
N ARG A 457 17.98 -16.57 -7.10
CA ARG A 457 19.02 -16.43 -6.06
C ARG A 457 19.49 -14.97 -5.98
N GLY A 458 18.55 -14.03 -6.12
CA GLY A 458 18.75 -12.63 -6.41
C GLY A 458 19.22 -11.86 -5.19
N ILE A 459 20.48 -11.40 -5.28
CA ILE A 459 21.13 -10.16 -4.84
C ILE A 459 20.62 -9.44 -3.56
N VAL A 460 19.32 -9.40 -3.27
CA VAL A 460 18.72 -8.77 -2.08
C VAL A 460 18.53 -9.75 -0.91
N LEU A 461 18.36 -11.06 -1.16
CA LEU A 461 18.17 -12.06 -0.09
C LEU A 461 19.40 -12.24 0.82
N ARG A 462 20.61 -11.92 0.35
CA ARG A 462 21.81 -11.97 1.21
C ARG A 462 21.78 -10.97 2.37
N LEU A 463 21.00 -9.90 2.26
CA LEU A 463 20.88 -8.90 3.33
C LEU A 463 19.83 -9.28 4.40
N ALA A 464 18.85 -10.11 4.07
CA ALA A 464 17.84 -10.59 5.02
C ALA A 464 18.26 -11.89 5.73
N ASP A 465 19.19 -12.64 5.16
CA ASP A 465 19.82 -13.80 5.82
C ASP A 465 21.09 -13.44 6.63
N GLN A 466 21.52 -12.17 6.61
CA GLN A 466 22.67 -11.65 7.38
C GLN A 466 22.32 -10.51 8.37
N GLY A 467 21.03 -10.26 8.62
CA GLY A 467 20.55 -9.23 9.55
C GLY A 467 19.98 -9.81 10.83
#